data_AF-A0A1H2RHA0-F1
#
_entry.id   AF-A0A1H2RHA0-F1
#
_cell.length_a   1.000
_cell.length_b   1.000
_cell.length_c   1.000
_cell.angle_alpha   90.00
_cell.angle_beta   90.00
_cell.angle_gamma   90.00
#
_symmetry.space_group_name_H-M   'P 1'
#
loop_
_entity.id
_entity.type
_entity.pdbx_description
1 polymer ?
#
loop_
_entity_poly.entity_id
_entity_poly.type
_entity_poly.pdbx_seq_one_letter_code
_entity_poly.pdbx_strand_id
1 'polypeptide(L)' 'MKKIKCPRAVMAILVLLFTVSLSNCSITTGTSKSTYKAKKLPPGQAKKIYGGKSAKKYAPGQNK' A
#
# COMPACT_ATOMS: atom_id res chain seq x y z
N MET A 1 10.47 38.51 27.32
CA MET A 1 10.31 37.16 26.72
C MET A 1 9.43 36.31 27.62
N LYS A 2 8.17 36.05 27.23
CA LYS A 2 7.25 35.23 28.04
C LYS A 2 7.64 33.76 27.90
N LYS A 3 8.17 33.16 28.97
CA LYS A 3 8.48 31.72 29.01
C LYS A 3 7.15 30.97 28.98
N ILE A 4 6.82 30.37 27.84
CA ILE A 4 5.67 29.48 27.72
C ILE A 4 5.97 28.28 28.63
N LYS A 5 5.32 28.23 29.79
CA LYS A 5 5.30 27.00 30.58
C LYS A 5 4.38 26.06 29.83
N CYS A 6 4.94 25.13 29.07
CA CYS A 6 4.18 24.04 28.47
C CYS A 6 3.84 23.06 29.60
N PRO A 7 2.61 23.06 30.14
CA PRO A 7 2.25 22.09 31.15
C PRO A 7 2.33 20.69 30.53
N ARG A 8 2.60 19.67 31.35
CA ARG A 8 2.63 18.26 30.92
C ARG A 8 1.36 17.87 30.15
N ALA A 9 0.22 18.50 30.48
CA ALA A 9 -1.04 18.36 29.76
C ALA A 9 -0.96 18.83 28.29
N VAL A 10 -0.31 19.96 28.00
CA VAL A 10 -0.17 20.46 26.61
C VAL A 10 0.72 19.55 25.78
N MET A 11 1.77 18.98 26.37
CA MET A 11 2.62 17.99 25.69
C MET A 11 1.87 16.68 25.44
N ALA A 12 1.08 16.20 26.41
CA ALA A 12 0.25 15.01 26.23
C ALA A 12 -0.80 15.21 25.12
N ILE A 13 -1.43 16.38 25.04
CA ILE A 13 -2.40 16.72 23.99
C ILE A 13 -1.74 16.73 22.61
N LEU A 14 -0.55 17.32 22.47
CA LEU A 14 0.17 17.35 21.19
C LEU A 14 0.57 15.94 20.71
N VAL A 15 1.04 15.08 21.62
CA VAL A 15 1.39 13.69 21.30
C VAL A 15 0.15 12.88 20.88
N LEU A 16 -0.96 13.05 21.59
CA LEU A 16 -2.22 12.38 21.25
C LEU A 16 -2.68 12.74 19.83
N LEU A 17 -2.70 14.04 19.48
CA LEU A 17 -3.10 14.52 18.16
C LEU A 17 -2.19 13.99 17.03
N PHE A 18 -0.89 13.87 17.30
CA PHE A 18 0.07 13.32 16.34
C PHE A 18 -0.18 11.84 16.07
N THR A 19 -0.44 11.03 17.12
CA THR A 19 -0.69 9.59 16.95
C THR A 19 -1.99 9.28 16.19
N VAL A 20 -3.05 10.09 16.40
CA VAL A 20 -4.33 9.96 15.68
C VAL A 20 -4.16 10.28 14.19
N SER A 21 -3.26 11.19 13.85
CA SER A 21 -3.00 11.55 12.44
C SER A 21 -2.34 10.41 11.65
N LEU A 22 -1.60 9.52 12.32
CA LEU A 22 -0.92 8.37 11.69
C LEU A 22 -1.79 7.11 11.59
N SER A 23 -2.87 6.99 12.37
CA SER A 23 -3.70 5.77 12.39
C SER A 23 -4.55 5.58 11.13
N ASN A 24 -4.75 6.62 10.32
CA ASN A 24 -5.61 6.55 9.12
C ASN A 24 -4.84 6.24 7.82
N CYS A 25 -3.56 5.87 7.89
CA CYS A 25 -2.74 5.52 6.73
C CYS A 25 -2.80 4.03 6.35
N SER A 26 -3.88 3.29 6.65
CA SER A 26 -4.07 1.95 6.09
C SER A 26 -4.72 2.04 4.71
N ILE A 27 -3.91 2.04 3.66
CA ILE A 27 -4.39 1.72 2.32
C ILE A 27 -4.75 0.24 2.32
N THR A 28 -6.04 -0.05 2.49
CA THR A 28 -6.59 -1.34 2.07
C THR A 28 -6.40 -1.38 0.55
N THR A 29 -5.35 -2.05 0.07
CA THR A 29 -5.29 -2.44 -1.34
C THR A 29 -6.44 -3.40 -1.56
N GLY A 30 -7.61 -2.85 -1.88
CA GLY A 30 -8.80 -3.59 -2.24
C GLY A 30 -8.40 -4.50 -3.38
N THR A 31 -8.09 -5.75 -3.03
CA THR A 31 -8.04 -6.81 -4.02
C THR A 31 -9.52 -7.02 -4.31
N SER A 32 -10.08 -6.19 -5.18
CA SER A 32 -11.39 -6.41 -5.75
C SER A 32 -11.31 -7.77 -6.40
N LYS A 33 -11.68 -8.81 -5.66
CA LYS A 33 -11.92 -10.15 -6.18
C LYS A 33 -13.18 -10.01 -7.03
N SER A 34 -13.00 -9.41 -8.20
CA SER A 34 -14.01 -9.39 -9.24
C SER A 34 -14.30 -10.85 -9.54
N THR A 35 -15.53 -11.26 -9.23
CA THR A 35 -16.12 -12.58 -9.46
C THR A 35 -16.33 -12.86 -10.94
N TYR A 36 -15.45 -12.34 -11.80
CA TYR A 36 -15.37 -12.65 -13.20
C TYR A 36 -14.21 -13.64 -13.35
N LYS A 37 -14.55 -14.92 -13.58
CA LYS A 37 -13.70 -15.99 -14.16
C LYS A 37 -12.21 -15.74 -13.96
N ALA A 38 -11.58 -16.31 -12.93
CA ALA A 38 -10.14 -16.23 -12.62
C ALA A 38 -9.28 -16.01 -13.89
N LYS A 39 -9.12 -14.74 -14.29
CA LYS A 39 -8.46 -14.42 -15.56
C LYS A 39 -7.00 -14.79 -15.33
N LYS A 40 -6.39 -15.46 -16.31
CA LYS A 40 -4.95 -15.72 -16.28
C LYS A 40 -4.22 -14.43 -15.93
N LEU A 41 -3.31 -14.52 -14.97
CA LEU A 41 -2.53 -13.41 -14.46
C LEU A 41 -1.92 -12.64 -15.66
N PRO A 42 -2.12 -11.31 -15.77
CA PRO A 42 -1.60 -10.57 -16.90
C PRO A 42 -0.07 -10.70 -16.95
N PRO A 43 0.53 -10.78 -18.16
CA PRO A 43 1.94 -11.15 -18.34
C PRO A 43 2.91 -10.20 -17.63
N GLY A 44 2.54 -8.92 -17.49
CA GLY A 44 3.31 -7.94 -16.73
C GLY A 44 3.31 -8.19 -15.22
N GLN A 45 2.21 -8.69 -14.67
CA GLN A 45 2.12 -9.06 -13.25
C GLN A 45 2.80 -10.40 -13.00
N ALA A 46 2.62 -11.37 -13.90
CA ALA A 46 3.34 -12.63 -13.88
C ALA A 46 4.86 -12.40 -13.90
N LYS A 47 5.36 -11.54 -14.78
CA LYS A 47 6.77 -11.13 -14.81
C LYS A 47 7.28 -10.65 -13.45
N LYS A 48 6.52 -9.78 -12.77
CA LYS A 48 6.90 -9.22 -11.47
C LYS A 48 6.93 -10.30 -10.37
N ILE A 49 5.94 -11.18 -10.34
CA ILE A 49 5.88 -12.28 -9.35
C ILE A 49 7.01 -13.28 -9.57
N TYR A 50 7.26 -13.69 -10.82
CA TYR A 50 8.27 -14.69 -11.16
C TYR A 50 9.69 -14.11 -11.35
N GLY A 51 9.91 -12.83 -11.08
CA GLY A 51 11.24 -12.19 -11.18
C GLY A 51 11.85 -12.17 -12.60
N GLY A 52 11.04 -12.32 -13.64
CA GLY A 52 11.53 -12.44 -15.02
C GLY A 52 11.95 -11.09 -15.60
N LYS A 53 12.99 -11.08 -16.46
CA LYS A 53 13.39 -9.85 -17.19
C LYS A 53 12.44 -9.46 -18.35
N SER A 54 11.59 -10.38 -18.82
CA SER A 54 10.64 -10.13 -19.92
C SER A 54 9.25 -10.73 -19.67
N ALA A 55 8.22 -10.02 -20.12
CA ALA A 55 6.82 -10.46 -20.06
C ALA A 55 6.42 -11.37 -21.24
N LYS A 56 7.29 -11.47 -22.27
CA LYS A 56 7.02 -12.23 -23.50
C LYS A 56 6.73 -13.71 -23.21
N LYS A 57 7.47 -14.33 -22.28
CA LYS A 57 7.27 -15.74 -21.87
C LYS A 57 5.89 -16.02 -21.25
N TYR A 58 5.24 -14.99 -20.70
CA TYR A 58 3.95 -15.10 -20.03
C TYR A 58 2.79 -14.66 -20.92
N ALA A 59 3.07 -14.15 -22.13
CA ALA A 59 2.04 -13.70 -23.06
C ALA A 59 1.42 -14.90 -23.81
N PRO A 60 0.10 -14.86 -24.06
CA PRO A 60 -0.59 -15.93 -24.79
C PRO A 60 -0.03 -16.08 -26.21
N GLY A 61 0.20 -17.32 -26.65
CA GLY A 61 0.71 -17.62 -28.00
C GLY A 61 2.23 -17.55 -28.19
N GLN A 62 3.00 -17.30 -27.12
CA GLN A 62 4.48 -17.23 -27.18
C GLN A 62 5.18 -18.57 -26.89
N ASN A 63 4.46 -19.58 -26.39
CA ASN A 63 4.89 -20.98 -26.44
C ASN A 63 4.28 -21.61 -27.69
N LYS A 64 4.94 -21.44 -28.82
CA LYS A 64 4.80 -22.35 -29.96
C LYS A 64 6.02 -23.26 -29.96
#